data_AF-A0A928F8E9-F1
#
_entry.id   AF-A0A928F8E9-F1
#
_cell.length_a   1.000
_cell.length_b   1.000
_cell.length_c   1.000
_cell.angle_alpha   90.00
_cell.angle_beta   90.00
_cell.angle_gamma   90.00
#
_symmetry.space_group_name_H-M   'P 1'
#
loop_
_entity.id
_entity.type
_entity.pdbx_description
1 polymer ?
#
loop_
_entity_poly.entity_id
_entity_poly.type
_entity_poly.pdbx_seq_one_letter_code
_entity_poly.pdbx_strand_id
1 'polypeptide(L)'
;MARLCRGKNFEKNKSRVLHVVAKMFLAQGYHKTTLREIATESGIAYSSLINIFGSKEGMLSELVAYVLEGQFTATEALLQGVTEDKILFYAAETVLQLHMAESHEHIREMYNVSYSLPETSRVIYSTITGKLQQIFGEHLPRLDAKDFYCLELASGGIMRSFMTVPTDVFFTMEMKVCAFLQATLRVFLVPEEKIAEAIAFVSGFDFEKIAEEVIANMLSYLESRT
;
A
#
# COMPACT_ATOMS: atom_id res chain seq x y z
N MET A 1 3.03 -28.89 23.44
CA MET A 1 2.18 -29.43 22.36
C MET A 1 0.89 -28.61 22.18
N ALA A 2 -0.02 -28.52 23.15
CA ALA A 2 -1.29 -27.77 23.00
C ALA A 2 -1.15 -26.26 22.69
N ARG A 3 -0.18 -25.55 23.29
CA ARG A 3 0.11 -24.14 22.97
C ARG A 3 0.62 -23.94 21.53
N LEU A 4 1.43 -24.86 21.03
CA LEU A 4 1.98 -24.84 19.67
C LEU A 4 0.89 -25.14 18.62
N CYS A 5 0.00 -26.11 18.88
CA CYS A 5 -1.16 -26.37 18.02
C CYS A 5 -2.16 -25.20 18.03
N ARG A 6 -2.37 -24.57 19.19
CA ARG A 6 -3.26 -23.40 19.32
C ARG A 6 -2.71 -22.18 18.57
N GLY A 7 -1.39 -21.95 18.60
CA GLY A 7 -0.73 -20.91 17.80
C GLY A 7 -0.80 -21.16 16.29
N LYS A 8 -0.54 -22.40 15.85
CA LYS A 8 -0.67 -22.77 14.42
C LYS A 8 -2.11 -22.59 13.89
N ASN A 9 -3.12 -22.97 14.68
CA ASN A 9 -4.51 -22.77 14.29
C ASN A 9 -4.91 -21.28 14.26
N PHE A 10 -4.33 -20.46 15.13
CA PHE A 10 -4.55 -19.01 15.12
C PHE A 10 -4.01 -18.38 13.84
N GLU A 11 -2.75 -18.64 13.46
CA GLU A 11 -2.14 -18.10 12.25
C GLU A 11 -2.84 -18.57 10.96
N LYS A 12 -3.25 -19.85 10.91
CA LYS A 12 -4.03 -20.38 9.79
C LYS A 12 -5.38 -19.68 9.67
N ASN A 13 -6.09 -19.50 10.79
CA ASN A 13 -7.36 -18.78 10.80
C ASN A 13 -7.19 -17.30 10.40
N LYS A 14 -6.13 -16.64 10.88
CA LYS A 14 -5.80 -15.26 10.51
C LYS A 14 -5.56 -15.14 9.00
N SER A 15 -4.73 -16.01 8.43
CA SER A 15 -4.43 -16.03 6.98
C SER A 15 -5.67 -16.30 6.13
N ARG A 16 -6.49 -17.28 6.54
CA ARG A 16 -7.78 -17.58 5.89
C ARG A 16 -8.74 -16.39 5.88
N VAL A 17 -8.87 -15.70 7.01
CA VAL A 17 -9.71 -14.50 7.06
C VAL A 17 -9.15 -13.39 6.19
N LEU A 18 -7.82 -13.14 6.22
CA LEU A 18 -7.21 -12.10 5.39
C LEU A 18 -7.40 -12.36 3.89
N HIS A 19 -7.29 -13.61 3.44
CA HIS A 19 -7.59 -13.98 2.06
C HIS A 19 -9.06 -13.67 1.69
N VAL A 20 -10.00 -14.08 2.54
CA VAL A 20 -11.44 -13.80 2.34
C VAL A 20 -11.73 -12.30 2.33
N VAL A 21 -11.15 -11.56 3.28
CA VAL A 21 -11.29 -10.11 3.37
C VAL A 21 -10.76 -9.43 2.10
N ALA A 22 -9.57 -9.81 1.63
CA ALA A 22 -8.99 -9.27 0.40
C ALA A 22 -9.90 -9.53 -0.81
N LYS A 23 -10.36 -10.78 -0.99
CA LYS A 23 -11.29 -11.16 -2.06
C LYS A 23 -12.59 -10.37 -1.99
N MET A 24 -13.20 -10.25 -0.81
CA MET A 24 -14.46 -9.53 -0.63
C MET A 24 -14.31 -8.02 -0.85
N PHE A 25 -13.26 -7.40 -0.31
CA PHE A 25 -13.03 -5.98 -0.54
C PHE A 25 -12.77 -5.68 -2.01
N LEU A 26 -12.03 -6.53 -2.72
CA LEU A 26 -11.85 -6.39 -4.17
C LEU A 26 -13.15 -6.60 -4.96
N ALA A 27 -14.01 -7.53 -4.54
CA ALA A 27 -15.22 -7.86 -5.27
C ALA A 27 -16.35 -6.85 -5.08
N GLN A 28 -16.52 -6.28 -3.88
CA GLN A 28 -17.68 -5.45 -3.54
C GLN A 28 -17.35 -4.18 -2.74
N GLY A 29 -16.08 -3.92 -2.44
CA GLY A 29 -15.64 -2.73 -1.72
C GLY A 29 -15.63 -2.88 -0.20
N TYR A 30 -14.90 -1.99 0.47
CA TYR A 30 -14.77 -1.98 1.93
C TYR A 30 -16.10 -1.64 2.60
N HIS A 31 -16.80 -0.60 2.14
CA HIS A 31 -17.99 -0.10 2.82
C HIS A 31 -19.14 -1.10 2.80
N LYS A 32 -19.35 -1.80 1.66
CA LYS A 32 -20.44 -2.77 1.50
C LYS A 32 -20.18 -4.10 2.21
N THR A 33 -18.92 -4.43 2.50
CA THR A 33 -18.57 -5.69 3.16
C THR A 33 -18.88 -5.65 4.67
N THR A 34 -19.58 -6.67 5.16
CA THR A 34 -19.93 -6.81 6.57
C THR A 34 -19.12 -7.90 7.28
N LEU A 35 -18.94 -7.75 8.59
CA LEU A 35 -18.27 -8.75 9.43
C LEU A 35 -19.00 -10.11 9.45
N ARG A 36 -20.32 -10.12 9.25
CA ARG A 36 -21.11 -11.36 9.20
C ARG A 36 -20.82 -12.13 7.92
N GLU A 37 -20.80 -11.45 6.78
CA GLU A 37 -20.45 -12.09 5.50
C GLU A 37 -19.02 -12.62 5.53
N ILE A 38 -18.06 -11.86 6.08
CA ILE A 38 -16.68 -12.33 6.27
C ILE A 38 -16.64 -13.59 7.15
N ALA A 39 -17.36 -13.60 8.28
CA ALA A 39 -17.42 -14.77 9.16
C ALA A 39 -17.98 -16.01 8.44
N THR A 40 -19.05 -15.82 7.66
CA THR A 40 -19.67 -16.88 6.85
C THR A 40 -18.72 -17.41 5.78
N GLU A 41 -18.15 -16.53 4.95
CA GLU A 41 -17.26 -16.93 3.84
C GLU A 41 -15.94 -17.54 4.34
N SER A 42 -15.39 -17.04 5.46
CA SER A 42 -14.18 -17.63 6.08
C SER A 42 -14.43 -18.94 6.83
N GLY A 43 -15.69 -19.29 7.09
CA GLY A 43 -16.06 -20.44 7.92
C GLY A 43 -15.57 -20.31 9.37
N ILE A 44 -15.47 -19.08 9.90
CA ILE A 44 -15.05 -18.78 11.27
C ILE A 44 -16.21 -18.15 12.04
N ALA A 45 -16.42 -18.56 13.28
CA ALA A 45 -17.43 -17.95 14.14
C ALA A 45 -17.18 -16.45 14.31
N TYR A 46 -18.24 -15.64 14.25
CA TYR A 46 -18.17 -14.18 14.41
C TYR A 46 -17.40 -13.75 15.68
N SER A 47 -17.59 -14.45 16.81
CA SER A 47 -16.86 -14.17 18.05
C SER A 47 -15.36 -14.39 17.92
N SER A 48 -14.94 -15.42 17.16
CA SER A 48 -13.53 -15.68 16.88
C SER A 48 -12.94 -14.62 15.94
N LEU A 49 -13.72 -14.17 14.97
CA LEU A 49 -13.34 -13.08 14.07
C LEU A 49 -13.06 -11.79 14.83
N ILE A 50 -13.96 -11.39 15.74
CA ILE A 50 -13.78 -10.23 16.64
C ILE A 50 -12.59 -10.45 17.58
N ASN A 51 -12.37 -11.66 18.10
CA ASN A 51 -11.23 -11.94 18.97
C ASN A 51 -9.88 -11.84 18.25
N ILE A 52 -9.81 -12.14 16.95
CA ILE A 52 -8.56 -12.08 16.17
C ILE A 52 -8.26 -10.65 15.71
N PHE A 53 -9.26 -9.94 15.18
CA PHE A 53 -9.03 -8.65 14.50
C PHE A 53 -9.66 -7.44 15.19
N GLY A 54 -10.52 -7.65 16.19
CA GLY A 54 -11.26 -6.59 16.88
C GLY A 54 -12.42 -6.02 16.05
N SER A 55 -12.14 -5.54 14.83
CA SER A 55 -13.10 -4.81 13.99
C SER A 55 -12.85 -5.05 12.49
N LYS A 56 -13.73 -4.50 11.63
CA LYS A 56 -13.52 -4.49 10.17
C LYS A 56 -12.32 -3.60 9.80
N GLU A 57 -12.11 -2.53 10.55
CA GLU A 57 -10.93 -1.66 10.40
C GLU A 57 -9.64 -2.40 10.79
N GLY A 58 -9.65 -3.19 11.87
CA GLY A 58 -8.51 -4.01 12.26
C GLY A 58 -8.12 -5.06 11.21
N MET A 59 -9.11 -5.64 10.51
CA MET A 59 -8.85 -6.51 9.35
C MET A 59 -8.23 -5.75 8.18
N LEU A 60 -8.74 -4.56 7.88
CA LEU A 60 -8.16 -3.70 6.85
C LEU A 60 -6.74 -3.28 7.24
N SER A 61 -6.48 -2.98 8.52
CA SER A 61 -5.16 -2.59 9.01
C SER A 61 -4.12 -3.69 8.82
N GLU A 62 -4.48 -4.94 9.08
CA GLU A 62 -3.61 -6.11 8.82
C GLU A 62 -3.41 -6.33 7.32
N LEU A 63 -4.45 -6.15 6.51
CA LEU A 63 -4.35 -6.23 5.05
C LEU A 63 -3.45 -5.13 4.47
N VAL A 64 -3.55 -3.89 4.99
CA VAL A 64 -2.71 -2.76 4.58
C VAL A 64 -1.24 -3.02 4.90
N ALA A 65 -0.92 -3.53 6.10
CA ALA A 65 0.45 -3.89 6.44
C ALA A 65 1.02 -4.93 5.47
N TYR A 66 0.22 -5.94 5.13
CA TYR A 66 0.58 -6.98 4.16
C TYR A 66 0.79 -6.41 2.74
N VAL A 67 -0.12 -5.56 2.26
CA VAL A 67 -0.02 -4.93 0.93
C VAL A 67 1.21 -4.03 0.86
N LEU A 68 1.44 -3.18 1.86
CA LEU A 68 2.63 -2.31 1.90
C LEU A 68 3.94 -3.10 1.79
N GLU A 69 4.08 -4.19 2.56
CA GLU A 69 5.27 -5.05 2.48
C GLU A 69 5.41 -5.70 1.09
N GLY A 70 4.31 -6.17 0.51
CA GLY A 70 4.32 -6.77 -0.82
C GLY A 70 4.68 -5.77 -1.92
N GLN A 71 4.26 -4.50 -1.81
CA GLN A 71 4.61 -3.43 -2.75
C GLN A 71 6.10 -3.11 -2.67
N PHE A 72 6.65 -2.95 -1.47
CA PHE A 72 8.09 -2.77 -1.30
C PHE A 72 8.88 -3.93 -1.87
N THR A 73 8.47 -5.16 -1.58
CA THR A 73 9.13 -6.37 -2.12
C THR A 73 9.08 -6.40 -3.65
N ALA A 74 7.94 -6.06 -4.24
CA ALA A 74 7.76 -6.01 -5.68
C ALA A 74 8.65 -4.94 -6.32
N THR A 75 8.74 -3.73 -5.73
CA THR A 75 9.62 -2.67 -6.21
C THR A 75 11.09 -3.04 -6.07
N GLU A 76 11.49 -3.65 -4.95
CA GLU A 76 12.86 -4.16 -4.74
C GLU A 76 13.23 -5.18 -5.83
N ALA A 77 12.32 -6.11 -6.14
CA ALA A 77 12.52 -7.09 -7.21
C ALA A 77 12.57 -6.44 -8.61
N LEU A 78 11.69 -5.47 -8.89
CA LEU A 78 11.65 -4.73 -10.14
C LEU A 78 12.96 -3.99 -10.43
N LEU A 79 13.57 -3.43 -9.38
CA LEU A 79 14.76 -2.58 -9.50
C LEU A 79 16.08 -3.34 -9.28
N GLN A 80 16.02 -4.63 -8.94
CA GLN A 80 17.20 -5.45 -8.73
C GLN A 80 18.07 -5.50 -9.99
N GLY A 81 19.32 -5.04 -9.88
CA GLY A 81 20.25 -4.97 -11.01
C GLY A 81 19.97 -3.84 -12.01
N VAL A 82 18.97 -2.98 -11.74
CA VAL A 82 18.63 -1.80 -12.54
C VAL A 82 19.21 -0.53 -11.92
N THR A 83 18.98 -0.31 -10.63
CA THR A 83 19.50 0.84 -9.89
C THR A 83 19.51 0.60 -8.38
N GLU A 84 20.43 1.25 -7.66
CA GLU A 84 20.46 1.30 -6.20
C GLU A 84 20.03 2.68 -5.66
N ASP A 85 19.61 3.59 -6.56
CA ASP A 85 19.21 4.95 -6.18
C ASP A 85 17.89 4.95 -5.42
N LYS A 86 17.93 5.43 -4.17
CA LYS A 86 16.79 5.43 -3.26
C LYS A 86 15.66 6.38 -3.69
N ILE A 87 15.97 7.45 -4.42
CA ILE A 87 14.97 8.39 -4.95
C ILE A 87 14.23 7.74 -6.13
N LEU A 88 14.96 7.02 -6.99
CA LEU A 88 14.35 6.24 -8.07
C LEU A 88 13.50 5.09 -7.50
N PHE A 89 13.93 4.46 -6.41
CA PHE A 89 13.11 3.50 -5.67
C PHE A 89 11.80 4.12 -5.20
N TYR A 90 11.85 5.27 -4.53
CA TYR A 90 10.64 5.99 -4.08
C TYR A 90 9.71 6.30 -5.24
N ALA A 91 10.25 6.78 -6.37
CA ALA A 91 9.46 7.08 -7.55
C ALA A 91 8.76 5.83 -8.12
N ALA A 92 9.47 4.71 -8.27
CA ALA A 92 8.90 3.47 -8.77
C ALA A 92 7.85 2.88 -7.82
N GLU A 93 8.12 2.89 -6.51
CA GLU A 93 7.22 2.37 -5.48
C GLU A 93 5.91 3.15 -5.47
N THR A 94 5.98 4.48 -5.43
CA THR A 94 4.80 5.34 -5.39
C THR A 94 4.00 5.34 -6.70
N VAL A 95 4.66 5.23 -7.85
CA VAL A 95 4.00 5.06 -9.15
C VAL A 95 3.28 3.72 -9.23
N LEU A 96 3.86 2.63 -8.71
CA LEU A 96 3.19 1.35 -8.59
C LEU A 96 1.89 1.48 -7.77
N GLN A 97 1.92 2.21 -6.64
CA GLN A 97 0.70 2.43 -5.85
C GLN A 97 -0.38 3.18 -6.64
N LEU A 98 0.00 4.21 -7.42
CA LEU A 98 -0.95 4.95 -8.25
C LEU A 98 -1.59 4.06 -9.32
N HIS A 99 -0.80 3.22 -9.99
CA HIS A 99 -1.32 2.27 -10.99
C HIS A 99 -2.24 1.22 -10.34
N MET A 100 -1.89 0.72 -9.15
CA MET A 100 -2.78 -0.18 -8.40
C MET A 100 -4.10 0.51 -8.06
N ALA A 101 -4.09 1.77 -7.63
CA ALA A 101 -5.31 2.53 -7.36
C ALA A 101 -6.14 2.84 -8.62
N GLU A 102 -5.51 2.95 -9.79
CA GLU A 102 -6.22 3.13 -11.07
C GLU A 102 -6.80 1.83 -11.62
N SER A 103 -6.21 0.68 -11.30
CA SER A 103 -6.61 -0.63 -11.85
C SER A 103 -8.05 -1.04 -11.49
N HIS A 104 -8.57 -0.62 -10.33
CA HIS A 104 -9.93 -0.99 -9.89
C HIS A 104 -10.53 -0.01 -8.87
N GLU A 105 -11.82 0.29 -8.99
CA GLU A 105 -12.51 1.24 -8.10
C GLU A 105 -12.48 0.82 -6.63
N HIS A 106 -12.62 -0.47 -6.34
CA HIS A 106 -12.53 -1.00 -4.97
C HIS A 106 -11.10 -0.97 -4.40
N ILE A 107 -10.06 -1.07 -5.22
CA ILE A 107 -8.67 -0.87 -4.76
C ILE A 107 -8.47 0.60 -4.40
N ARG A 108 -8.96 1.50 -5.24
CA ARG A 108 -9.00 2.94 -4.95
C ARG A 108 -9.72 3.26 -3.65
N GLU A 109 -10.91 2.66 -3.44
CA GLU A 109 -11.67 2.79 -2.19
C GLU A 109 -10.82 2.32 -1.00
N MET A 110 -10.15 1.16 -1.10
CA MET A 110 -9.28 0.66 -0.03
C MET A 110 -8.14 1.62 0.30
N TYR A 111 -7.44 2.18 -0.69
CA TYR A 111 -6.41 3.21 -0.42
C TYR A 111 -7.01 4.42 0.31
N ASN A 112 -8.11 4.96 -0.21
CA ASN A 112 -8.76 6.14 0.35
C ASN A 112 -9.19 5.92 1.81
N VAL A 113 -9.82 4.78 2.09
CA VAL A 113 -10.23 4.39 3.44
C VAL A 113 -9.01 4.18 4.34
N SER A 114 -7.94 3.56 3.82
CA SER A 114 -6.75 3.25 4.61
C SER A 114 -6.03 4.51 5.12
N TYR A 115 -5.99 5.58 4.33
CA TYR A 115 -5.47 6.88 4.79
C TYR A 115 -6.45 7.66 5.68
N SER A 116 -7.73 7.27 5.74
CA SER A 116 -8.79 8.03 6.44
C SER A 116 -9.17 7.44 7.79
N LEU A 117 -9.02 6.13 8.00
CA LEU A 117 -9.39 5.47 9.25
C LEU A 117 -8.21 5.47 10.26
N PRO A 118 -8.48 5.69 11.57
CA PRO A 118 -7.42 5.91 12.57
C PRO A 118 -6.41 4.76 12.76
N GLU A 119 -6.84 3.51 12.71
CA GLU A 119 -5.98 2.33 12.89
C GLU A 119 -5.11 2.10 11.65
N THR A 120 -5.71 2.14 10.47
CA THR A 120 -5.01 1.93 9.20
C THR A 120 -4.02 3.06 8.92
N SER A 121 -4.43 4.31 9.12
CA SER A 121 -3.56 5.46 8.83
C SER A 121 -2.37 5.49 9.79
N ARG A 122 -2.55 5.06 11.05
CA ARG A 122 -1.45 4.94 12.02
C ARG A 122 -0.42 3.90 11.57
N VAL A 123 -0.86 2.75 11.05
CA VAL A 123 0.04 1.74 10.50
C VAL A 123 0.82 2.30 9.31
N ILE A 124 0.15 2.99 8.39
CA ILE A 124 0.79 3.65 7.24
C ILE A 124 1.83 4.64 7.75
N TYR A 125 1.43 5.66 8.51
CA TYR A 125 2.34 6.74 8.91
C TYR A 125 3.53 6.24 9.72
N SER A 126 3.33 5.29 10.65
CA SER A 126 4.44 4.72 11.42
C SER A 126 5.43 3.94 10.56
N THR A 127 4.94 3.16 9.58
CA THR A 127 5.78 2.36 8.68
C THR A 127 6.51 3.25 7.67
N ILE A 128 5.77 4.15 7.02
CA ILE A 128 6.30 5.00 5.94
C ILE A 128 7.27 6.05 6.49
N THR A 129 7.05 6.59 7.69
CA THR A 129 8.02 7.51 8.34
C THR A 129 9.43 6.89 8.39
N GLY A 130 9.53 5.62 8.81
CA GLY A 130 10.81 4.92 8.88
C GLY A 130 11.43 4.70 7.49
N LYS A 131 10.61 4.34 6.49
CA LYS A 131 11.06 4.17 5.10
C LYS A 131 11.53 5.48 4.47
N LEU A 132 10.80 6.58 4.66
CA LEU A 132 11.21 7.90 4.17
C LEU A 132 12.52 8.35 4.80
N GLN A 133 12.73 8.10 6.09
CA GLN A 133 14.01 8.39 6.74
C GLN A 133 15.16 7.57 6.14
N GLN A 134 14.92 6.29 5.79
CA GLN A 134 15.93 5.45 5.13
C GLN A 134 16.26 5.93 3.70
N ILE A 135 15.25 6.40 2.97
CA ILE A 135 15.35 6.87 1.58
C ILE A 135 16.01 8.25 1.52
N PHE A 136 15.49 9.22 2.27
CA PHE A 136 15.84 10.63 2.15
C PHE A 136 16.74 11.15 3.28
N GLY A 137 17.07 10.34 4.29
CA GLY A 137 17.86 10.80 5.45
C GLY A 137 19.23 11.36 5.07
N GLU A 138 19.90 10.78 4.07
CA GLU A 138 21.17 11.30 3.54
C GLU A 138 20.98 12.65 2.80
N HIS A 139 19.84 12.82 2.15
CA HIS A 139 19.47 14.04 1.43
C HIS A 139 19.02 15.17 2.37
N LEU A 140 18.46 14.81 3.52
CA LEU A 140 17.89 15.70 4.53
C LEU A 140 18.57 15.49 5.90
N PRO A 141 19.90 15.68 6.02
CA PRO A 141 20.69 15.26 7.19
C PRO A 141 20.40 16.04 8.48
N ARG A 142 19.61 17.12 8.39
CA ARG A 142 19.21 17.94 9.54
C ARG A 142 17.87 17.52 10.14
N LEU A 143 17.15 16.62 9.49
CA LEU A 143 15.83 16.17 9.93
C LEU A 143 15.94 14.93 10.81
N ASP A 144 15.07 14.86 11.82
CA ASP A 144 14.94 13.68 12.67
C ASP A 144 13.60 12.95 12.42
N ALA A 145 13.28 11.95 13.26
CA ALA A 145 12.10 11.12 13.08
C ALA A 145 10.77 11.90 13.16
N LYS A 146 10.67 12.96 13.99
CA LYS A 146 9.43 13.76 14.06
C LYS A 146 9.25 14.61 12.81
N ASP A 147 10.34 15.06 12.20
CA ASP A 147 10.30 15.83 10.96
C ASP A 147 9.87 14.93 9.80
N PHE A 148 10.39 13.70 9.72
CA PHE A 148 9.94 12.71 8.74
C PHE A 148 8.48 12.29 8.92
N TYR A 149 7.97 12.26 10.16
CA TYR A 149 6.55 12.05 10.41
C TYR A 149 5.69 13.18 9.84
N CYS A 150 6.11 14.44 10.02
CA CYS A 150 5.43 15.59 9.40
C CYS A 150 5.50 15.56 7.87
N LEU A 151 6.64 15.17 7.30
CA LEU A 151 6.77 14.98 5.87
C LEU A 151 5.85 13.86 5.36
N GLU A 152 5.72 12.77 6.10
CA GLU A 152 4.80 11.68 5.72
C GLU A 152 3.34 12.12 5.75
N LEU A 153 2.93 12.92 6.74
CA LEU A 153 1.56 13.50 6.72
C LEU A 153 1.32 14.33 5.46
N ALA A 154 2.33 15.07 4.99
CA ALA A 154 2.24 15.85 3.76
C ALA A 154 2.24 14.97 2.50
N SER A 155 3.21 14.06 2.35
CA SER A 155 3.32 13.18 1.18
C SER A 155 2.17 12.18 1.10
N GLY A 156 1.73 11.62 2.22
CA GLY A 156 0.55 10.75 2.31
C GLY A 156 -0.74 11.49 1.95
N GLY A 157 -0.85 12.77 2.31
CA GLY A 157 -1.96 13.64 1.87
C GLY A 157 -1.97 13.85 0.35
N ILE A 158 -0.81 14.09 -0.26
CA ILE A 158 -0.65 14.19 -1.72
C ILE A 158 -1.03 12.85 -2.37
N MET A 159 -0.49 11.73 -1.89
CA MET A 159 -0.77 10.39 -2.41
C MET A 159 -2.26 10.09 -2.42
N ARG A 160 -2.94 10.25 -1.27
CA ARG A 160 -4.37 10.05 -1.14
C ARG A 160 -5.17 10.93 -2.11
N SER A 161 -4.79 12.20 -2.26
CA SER A 161 -5.47 13.13 -3.16
C SER A 161 -5.38 12.67 -4.62
N PHE A 162 -4.20 12.27 -5.08
CA PHE A 162 -3.97 11.79 -6.45
C PHE A 162 -4.61 10.42 -6.72
N MET A 163 -4.73 9.56 -5.72
CA MET A 163 -5.45 8.29 -5.81
C MET A 163 -6.97 8.49 -5.85
N THR A 164 -7.52 9.52 -5.22
CA THR A 164 -8.97 9.72 -5.12
C THR A 164 -9.62 10.02 -6.48
N VAL A 165 -8.91 10.71 -7.37
CA VAL A 165 -9.44 11.16 -8.66
C VAL A 165 -9.05 10.17 -9.75
N PRO A 166 -9.97 9.42 -10.40
CA PRO A 166 -9.65 8.57 -11.54
C PRO A 166 -8.95 9.33 -12.66
N THR A 167 -8.16 8.61 -13.46
CA THR A 167 -7.72 9.10 -14.76
C THR A 167 -8.89 9.22 -15.74
N ASP A 168 -8.77 10.17 -16.66
CA ASP A 168 -9.69 10.33 -17.79
C ASP A 168 -8.95 10.90 -19.01
N VAL A 169 -9.70 11.32 -20.04
CA VAL A 169 -9.12 11.86 -21.28
C VAL A 169 -8.37 13.19 -21.09
N PHE A 170 -8.62 13.92 -20.00
CA PHE A 170 -7.97 15.19 -19.66
C PHE A 170 -6.93 15.04 -18.56
N PHE A 171 -7.09 14.06 -17.67
CA PHE A 171 -6.14 13.74 -16.60
C PHE A 171 -5.60 12.33 -16.81
N THR A 172 -4.66 12.21 -17.74
CA THR A 172 -4.05 10.92 -18.11
C THR A 172 -3.17 10.37 -16.99
N MET A 173 -2.84 9.08 -17.06
CA MET A 173 -1.92 8.47 -16.09
C MET A 173 -0.52 9.11 -16.14
N GLU A 174 -0.04 9.47 -17.33
CA GLU A 174 1.24 10.20 -17.50
C GLU A 174 1.21 11.57 -16.79
N MET A 175 0.14 12.34 -17.00
CA MET A 175 -0.05 13.63 -16.31
C MET A 175 -0.13 13.45 -14.80
N LYS A 176 -0.84 12.41 -14.33
CA LYS A 176 -0.96 12.07 -12.92
C LYS A 176 0.40 11.76 -12.31
N VAL A 177 1.19 10.87 -12.91
CA VAL A 177 2.53 10.46 -12.44
C VAL A 177 3.47 11.65 -12.41
N CYS A 178 3.52 12.44 -13.49
CA CYS A 178 4.38 13.61 -13.57
C CYS A 178 4.05 14.64 -12.48
N ALA A 179 2.77 15.03 -12.36
CA ALA A 179 2.34 16.00 -11.36
C ALA A 179 2.52 15.48 -9.92
N PHE A 180 2.28 14.19 -9.69
CA PHE A 180 2.49 13.55 -8.39
C PHE A 180 3.97 13.58 -7.99
N LEU A 181 4.88 13.07 -8.83
CA LEU A 181 6.31 13.00 -8.52
C LEU A 181 6.93 14.39 -8.36
N GLN A 182 6.51 15.37 -9.18
CA GLN A 182 6.93 16.76 -8.98
C GLN A 182 6.49 17.30 -7.63
N ALA A 183 5.25 17.02 -7.19
CA ALA A 183 4.75 17.52 -5.92
C ALA A 183 5.45 16.85 -4.73
N THR A 184 5.55 15.52 -4.72
CA THR A 184 6.10 14.77 -3.59
C THR A 184 7.62 14.93 -3.47
N LEU A 185 8.37 14.82 -4.56
CA LEU A 185 9.84 14.95 -4.49
C LEU A 185 10.27 16.38 -4.09
N ARG A 186 9.47 17.41 -4.42
CA ARG A 186 9.70 18.78 -3.90
C ARG A 186 9.47 18.91 -2.41
N VAL A 187 8.52 18.16 -1.82
CA VAL A 187 8.35 18.09 -0.35
C VAL A 187 9.63 17.57 0.31
N PHE A 188 10.35 16.66 -0.34
CA PHE A 188 11.64 16.14 0.11
C PHE A 188 12.85 16.96 -0.37
N LEU A 189 12.64 18.15 -0.95
CA LEU A 189 13.69 19.05 -1.45
C LEU A 189 14.62 18.39 -2.48
N VAL A 190 14.13 17.41 -3.25
CA VAL A 190 14.92 16.77 -4.31
C VAL A 190 15.19 17.79 -5.44
N PRO A 191 16.43 17.89 -5.97
CA PRO A 191 16.74 18.81 -7.04
C PRO A 191 15.92 18.54 -8.31
N GLU A 192 15.52 19.60 -9.02
CA GLU A 192 14.67 19.50 -10.23
C GLU A 192 15.25 18.57 -11.31
N GLU A 193 16.58 18.53 -11.46
CA GLU A 193 17.26 17.60 -12.37
C GLU A 193 16.99 16.14 -12.00
N LYS A 194 17.05 15.82 -10.70
CA LYS A 194 16.77 14.47 -10.19
C LYS A 194 15.28 14.12 -10.25
N ILE A 195 14.40 15.11 -10.11
CA ILE A 195 12.95 14.93 -10.34
C ILE A 195 12.69 14.57 -11.80
N ALA A 196 13.29 15.30 -12.75
CA ALA A 196 13.16 15.01 -14.17
C ALA A 196 13.71 13.61 -14.52
N GLU A 197 14.85 13.23 -13.94
CA GLU A 197 15.41 11.89 -14.05
C GLU A 197 14.43 10.83 -13.52
N ALA A 198 13.84 11.03 -12.34
CA ALA A 198 12.90 10.09 -11.75
C ALA A 198 11.64 9.89 -12.60
N ILE A 199 11.10 10.97 -13.17
CA ILE A 199 9.94 10.91 -14.08
C ILE A 199 10.30 10.16 -15.37
N ALA A 200 11.44 10.46 -15.97
CA ALA A 200 11.92 9.76 -17.16
C ALA A 200 12.18 8.27 -16.86
N PHE A 201 12.75 7.96 -15.70
CA PHE A 201 13.04 6.61 -15.25
C PHE A 201 11.76 5.77 -15.15
N VAL A 202 10.74 6.23 -14.43
CA VAL A 202 9.49 5.47 -14.27
C VAL A 202 8.72 5.32 -15.59
N SER A 203 8.88 6.26 -16.53
CA SER A 203 8.25 6.16 -17.86
C SER A 203 8.77 4.99 -18.71
N GLY A 204 9.91 4.40 -18.33
CA GLY A 204 10.49 3.23 -19.00
C GLY A 204 9.87 1.89 -18.61
N PHE A 205 8.90 1.86 -17.69
CA PHE A 205 8.30 0.63 -17.18
C PHE A 205 6.80 0.56 -17.49
N ASP A 206 6.30 -0.66 -17.71
CA ASP A 206 4.87 -0.94 -17.86
C ASP A 206 4.22 -1.15 -16.48
N PHE A 207 3.99 -0.04 -15.76
CA PHE A 207 3.41 -0.11 -14.42
C PHE A 207 1.95 -0.56 -14.38
N GLU A 208 1.22 -0.48 -15.49
CA GLU A 208 -0.13 -1.06 -15.60
C GLU A 208 -0.04 -2.58 -15.44
N LYS A 209 0.79 -3.23 -16.26
CA LYS A 209 1.02 -4.67 -16.16
C LYS A 209 1.66 -5.09 -14.84
N ILE A 210 2.65 -4.33 -14.35
CA ILE A 210 3.31 -4.63 -13.06
C ILE A 210 2.29 -4.57 -11.92
N ALA A 211 1.40 -3.57 -11.90
CA ALA A 211 0.36 -3.47 -10.87
C ALA A 211 -0.58 -4.69 -10.87
N GLU A 212 -1.03 -5.13 -12.05
CA GLU A 212 -1.86 -6.34 -12.18
C GLU A 212 -1.16 -7.58 -11.64
N GLU A 213 0.11 -7.79 -12.02
CA GLU A 213 0.92 -8.92 -11.55
C GLU A 213 1.11 -8.88 -10.03
N VAL A 214 1.40 -7.71 -9.46
CA VAL A 214 1.58 -7.53 -8.02
C VAL A 214 0.30 -7.86 -7.25
N ILE A 215 -0.86 -7.34 -7.71
CA ILE A 215 -2.16 -7.63 -7.09
C ILE A 215 -2.46 -9.14 -7.15
N ALA A 216 -2.26 -9.77 -8.31
CA ALA A 216 -2.51 -11.19 -8.50
C ALA A 216 -1.60 -12.06 -7.60
N ASN A 217 -0.32 -11.69 -7.49
CA ASN A 217 0.65 -12.39 -6.65
C ASN A 217 0.31 -12.27 -5.16
N MET A 218 -0.10 -11.07 -4.70
CA MET A 218 -0.53 -10.86 -3.32
C MET A 218 -1.75 -11.72 -2.96
N LEU A 219 -2.74 -11.80 -3.84
CA LEU A 219 -3.93 -12.64 -3.61
C LEU A 219 -3.59 -14.12 -3.57
N SER A 220 -2.78 -14.59 -4.54
CA SER A 220 -2.34 -15.98 -4.63
C SER A 220 -1.53 -16.38 -3.39
N TYR A 221 -0.70 -15.47 -2.89
CA TYR A 221 0.07 -15.71 -1.68
C TYR A 221 -0.81 -15.87 -0.44
N LEU A 222 -1.81 -15.00 -0.27
CA LEU A 222 -2.79 -15.14 0.81
C LEU A 222 -3.55 -16.47 0.73
N GLU A 223 -3.95 -16.89 -0.48
CA GLU A 223 -4.62 -18.17 -0.72
C GLU A 223 -3.77 -19.36 -0.29
N SER A 224 -2.48 -19.35 -0.64
CA SER A 224 -1.52 -20.42 -0.31
C SER A 224 -1.30 -20.64 1.19
N ARG A 225 -1.68 -19.66 2.03
CA ARG A 225 -1.56 -19.71 3.50
C ARG A 225 -2.84 -20.16 4.21
N THR A 226 -3.92 -20.43 3.48
CA THR A 226 -5.24 -20.81 4.03
C THR A 226 -5.36 -22.28 4.41
#